data_AF-A0A921SI60-F1
#
_entry.id   AF-A0A921SI60-F1
#
_cell.length_a   1.000
_cell.length_b   1.000
_cell.length_c   1.000
_cell.angle_alpha   90.00
_cell.angle_beta   90.00
_cell.angle_gamma   90.00
#
_symmetry.space_group_name_H-M   'P 1'
#
loop_
_entity.id
_entity.type
_entity.pdbx_description
1 polymer ?
#
loop_
_entity_poly.entity_id
_entity_poly.type
_entity_poly.pdbx_seq_one_letter_code
_entity_poly.pdbx_strand_id
1 'polypeptide(L)'
;MKTLKQWKTRYCVVMGSHWLVYANQAQAISSAEAPTPVAVYELVGATCVEGDDDGSASKFQLHVAPARKVKCKAHSSLERKRWVNAVEDELQIQAKTSEDLARSVKEREEKQAAREAVKTKMHEMKSDARRLSELLGEAMQSYPSTAAACNPQYTCDYYEDDGYCGLTD
;
A
#
# COMPACT_ATOMS: atom_id res chain seq x y z
N MET A 1 19.93 44.39 6.98
CA MET A 1 21.00 44.06 6.01
C MET A 1 20.43 43.07 4.99
N LYS A 2 20.40 43.41 3.69
CA LYS A 2 19.89 42.49 2.64
C LYS A 2 20.95 41.42 2.39
N THR A 3 20.66 40.15 2.67
CA THR A 3 21.53 39.02 2.32
C THR A 3 21.61 38.93 0.80
N LEU A 4 22.79 39.20 0.23
CA LEU A 4 23.06 38.99 -1.19
C LEU A 4 22.91 37.49 -1.50
N LYS A 5 22.00 37.15 -2.41
CA LYS A 5 21.80 35.77 -2.86
C LYS A 5 22.96 35.39 -3.78
N GLN A 6 24.01 34.81 -3.19
CA GLN A 6 25.15 34.26 -3.94
C GLN A 6 24.90 32.80 -4.30
N TRP A 7 25.27 32.43 -5.53
CA TRP A 7 25.35 31.04 -5.96
C TRP A 7 26.42 30.31 -5.17
N LYS A 8 26.10 29.13 -4.65
CA LYS A 8 27.05 28.26 -3.93
C LYS A 8 27.13 26.92 -4.66
N THR A 9 28.35 26.49 -4.97
CA THR A 9 28.59 25.13 -5.46
C THR A 9 28.37 24.14 -4.33
N ARG A 10 27.54 23.14 -4.59
CA ARG A 10 27.15 22.08 -3.64
C ARG A 10 27.13 20.74 -4.35
N TYR A 11 27.35 19.68 -3.59
CA TYR A 11 27.19 18.32 -4.10
C TYR A 11 25.78 17.85 -3.78
N CYS A 12 24.97 17.68 -4.81
CA CYS A 12 23.56 17.34 -4.70
C CYS A 12 23.34 15.87 -5.05
N VAL A 13 22.48 15.18 -4.29
CA VAL A 13 22.12 13.79 -4.53
C VAL A 13 20.61 13.63 -4.43
N VAL A 14 19.99 12.98 -5.41
CA VAL A 14 18.62 12.47 -5.28
C VAL A 14 18.69 11.04 -4.75
N MET A 15 17.93 10.76 -3.70
CA MET A 15 17.85 9.43 -3.09
C MET A 15 16.41 9.18 -2.66
N GLY A 16 15.68 8.39 -3.45
CA GLY A 16 14.25 8.16 -3.24
C GLY A 16 13.46 9.48 -3.26
N SER A 17 12.67 9.70 -2.21
CA SER A 17 11.88 10.94 -2.02
C SER A 17 12.65 12.13 -1.47
N HIS A 18 13.98 12.04 -1.37
CA HIS A 18 14.79 13.08 -0.76
C HIS A 18 15.84 13.63 -1.72
N TRP A 19 15.96 14.95 -1.71
CA TRP A 19 17.09 15.66 -2.28
C TRP A 19 18.03 16.12 -1.17
N LEU A 20 19.23 15.54 -1.17
CA LEU A 20 20.29 15.78 -0.20
C LEU A 20 21.31 16.76 -0.78
N VAL A 21 21.68 17.77 0.01
CA VAL A 21 22.68 18.78 -0.39
C VAL A 21 23.85 18.74 0.58
N TYR A 22 25.02 18.38 0.06
CA TYR A 22 26.28 18.35 0.79
C TYR A 22 27.15 19.56 0.42
N ALA A 23 28.06 19.93 1.32
CA ALA A 23 29.01 21.01 1.10
C ALA A 23 29.94 20.72 -0.10
N ASN A 24 30.36 19.47 -0.25
CA ASN A 24 31.21 18.96 -1.33
C ASN A 24 31.07 17.43 -1.44
N GLN A 25 31.68 16.83 -2.46
CA GLN A 25 31.63 15.39 -2.70
C GLN A 25 32.29 14.58 -1.58
N ALA A 26 33.40 15.06 -1.00
CA ALA A 26 34.11 14.37 0.07
C ALA A 26 33.24 14.16 1.33
N GLN A 27 32.38 15.14 1.65
CA GLN A 27 31.39 15.00 2.71
C GLN A 27 30.40 13.87 2.39
N ALA A 28 29.89 13.80 1.16
CA ALA A 28 28.87 12.82 0.76
C ALA A 28 29.40 11.37 0.74
N ILE A 29 30.70 11.18 0.48
CA ILE A 29 31.35 9.86 0.43
C ILE A 29 32.19 9.55 1.67
N SER A 30 32.10 10.37 2.72
CA SER A 30 32.84 10.15 3.96
C SER A 30 32.53 8.75 4.50
N SER A 31 33.57 7.93 4.65
CA SER A 31 33.47 6.57 5.19
C SER A 31 33.26 6.54 6.70
N ALA A 32 33.44 7.67 7.39
CA ALA A 32 33.08 7.82 8.80
C ALA A 32 31.61 8.25 8.90
N GLU A 33 30.87 7.63 9.84
CA GLU A 33 29.47 7.84 10.26
C GLU A 33 28.58 8.71 9.37
N ALA A 34 27.46 8.11 8.92
CA ALA A 34 26.33 8.72 8.21
C ALA A 34 26.50 10.22 7.85
N PRO A 35 27.01 10.53 6.64
CA PRO A 35 27.37 11.90 6.31
C PRO A 35 26.16 12.82 6.42
N THR A 36 26.29 13.88 7.22
CA THR A 36 25.17 14.79 7.49
C THR A 36 25.05 15.82 6.36
N PRO A 37 23.94 15.86 5.61
CA PRO A 37 23.73 16.85 4.58
C PRO A 37 23.53 18.25 5.18
N VAL A 38 23.95 19.28 4.45
CA VAL A 38 23.75 20.69 4.79
C VAL A 38 22.26 21.08 4.67
N ALA A 39 21.55 20.45 3.74
CA ALA A 39 20.11 20.59 3.60
C ALA A 39 19.49 19.30 3.05
N VAL A 40 18.27 19.02 3.48
CA VAL A 40 17.43 17.94 2.97
C VAL A 40 16.12 18.55 2.51
N TYR A 41 15.69 18.20 1.31
CA TYR A 41 14.40 18.59 0.75
C TYR A 41 13.58 17.34 0.45
N GLU A 42 12.35 17.33 0.91
CA GLU A 42 11.37 16.32 0.55
C GLU A 42 10.83 16.63 -0.85
N LEU A 43 11.00 15.68 -1.76
CA LEU A 43 10.57 15.80 -3.16
C LEU A 43 9.08 15.52 -3.34
N VAL A 44 8.36 14.99 -2.34
CA VAL A 44 6.94 14.65 -2.47
C VAL A 44 6.14 15.86 -2.97
N GLY A 45 5.51 15.71 -4.13
CA GLY A 45 4.76 16.79 -4.79
C GLY A 45 5.62 17.92 -5.36
N ALA A 46 6.93 17.72 -5.52
CA ALA A 46 7.81 18.70 -6.11
C ALA A 46 7.55 18.87 -7.61
N THR A 47 7.82 20.06 -8.12
CA THR A 47 7.73 20.36 -9.55
C THR A 47 9.02 21.00 -10.04
N CYS A 48 9.49 20.54 -11.20
CA CYS A 48 10.62 21.10 -11.92
C CYS A 48 10.10 22.13 -12.92
N VAL A 49 10.60 23.37 -12.83
CA VAL A 49 10.29 24.44 -13.79
C VAL A 49 11.58 24.87 -14.46
N GLU A 50 11.55 25.09 -15.78
CA GLU A 50 12.70 25.65 -16.47
C GLU A 50 13.05 27.04 -15.92
N GLY A 51 14.35 27.37 -15.90
CA GLY A 51 14.81 28.66 -15.38
C GLY A 51 14.35 29.80 -16.28
N ASP A 52 13.78 30.83 -15.66
CA ASP A 52 13.31 32.06 -16.32
C ASP A 52 14.43 32.73 -17.15
N ASP A 53 14.25 32.66 -18.47
CA ASP A 53 14.62 33.58 -19.56
C ASP A 53 15.93 34.40 -19.52
N ASP A 54 16.99 33.88 -18.89
CA ASP A 54 18.31 34.53 -18.89
C ASP A 54 19.32 33.76 -19.78
N GLY A 55 18.82 33.14 -20.86
CA GLY A 55 19.60 32.48 -21.93
C GLY A 55 20.41 31.22 -21.55
N SER A 56 20.43 30.82 -20.28
CA SER A 56 21.24 29.70 -19.79
C SER A 56 20.39 28.43 -19.68
N ALA A 57 20.49 27.58 -20.70
CA ALA A 57 19.83 26.27 -20.77
C ALA A 57 20.25 25.28 -19.67
N SER A 58 21.15 25.65 -18.74
CA SER A 58 21.55 24.84 -17.58
C SER A 58 20.88 25.24 -16.27
N LYS A 59 20.09 26.32 -16.25
CA LYS A 59 19.34 26.77 -15.07
C LYS A 59 17.97 26.10 -15.00
N PHE A 60 17.53 25.77 -13.79
CA PHE A 60 16.20 25.24 -13.50
C PHE A 60 15.76 25.64 -12.09
N GLN A 61 14.47 25.52 -11.79
CA GLN A 61 13.91 25.77 -10.47
C GLN A 61 13.18 24.53 -9.97
N LEU A 62 13.43 24.16 -8.73
CA LEU A 62 12.70 23.10 -8.06
C LEU A 62 11.77 23.74 -7.03
N HIS A 63 10.48 23.48 -7.16
CA HIS A 63 9.48 23.85 -6.16
C HIS A 63 9.24 22.65 -5.27
N VAL A 64 9.72 22.72 -4.04
CA VAL A 64 9.62 21.66 -3.02
C VAL A 64 8.67 22.08 -1.91
N ALA A 65 7.92 21.12 -1.35
CA ALA A 65 6.96 21.39 -0.29
C ALA A 65 7.65 21.71 1.06
N PRO A 66 7.02 22.52 1.93
CA PRO A 66 5.92 23.44 1.65
C PRO A 66 6.47 24.77 1.08
N ALA A 67 6.23 25.02 -0.21
CA ALA A 67 6.46 26.29 -0.91
C ALA A 67 7.91 26.83 -0.99
N ARG A 68 8.93 25.97 -0.90
CA ARG A 68 10.33 26.39 -1.12
C ARG A 68 10.66 26.36 -2.61
N LYS A 69 11.06 27.51 -3.16
CA LYS A 69 11.61 27.60 -4.52
C LYS A 69 13.12 27.61 -4.47
N VAL A 70 13.75 26.56 -4.95
CA VAL A 70 15.21 26.45 -5.01
C VAL A 70 15.67 26.65 -6.44
N LYS A 71 16.49 27.67 -6.68
CA LYS A 71 17.10 27.91 -7.99
C LYS A 71 18.36 27.06 -8.11
N CYS A 72 18.45 26.31 -9.19
CA CYS A 72 19.54 25.38 -9.47
C CYS A 72 20.24 25.75 -10.78
N LYS A 73 21.53 25.47 -10.85
CA LYS A 73 22.35 25.63 -12.06
C LYS A 73 23.22 24.39 -12.22
N ALA A 74 22.97 23.64 -13.29
CA ALA A 74 23.81 22.53 -13.69
C ALA A 74 25.03 23.02 -14.48
N HIS A 75 26.03 22.16 -14.65
CA HIS A 75 27.23 22.40 -15.46
C HIS A 75 26.90 22.42 -16.96
N SER A 76 25.81 21.78 -17.38
CA SER A 76 25.34 21.76 -18.77
C SER A 76 23.83 21.61 -18.88
N SER A 77 23.27 21.86 -20.08
CA SER A 77 21.86 21.59 -20.38
C SER A 77 21.52 20.10 -20.31
N LEU A 78 22.45 19.23 -20.71
CA LEU A 78 22.28 17.79 -20.60
C LEU A 78 22.22 17.33 -19.14
N GLU A 79 23.10 17.85 -18.29
CA GLU A 79 23.08 17.55 -16.86
C GLU A 79 21.80 18.09 -16.20
N ARG A 80 21.34 19.29 -16.57
CA ARG A 80 20.03 19.81 -16.16
C ARG A 80 18.92 18.82 -16.48
N LYS A 81 18.86 18.34 -17.74
CA LYS A 81 17.82 17.39 -18.17
C LYS A 81 17.89 16.09 -17.38
N ARG A 82 19.08 15.55 -17.14
CA ARG A 82 19.27 14.36 -16.31
C ARG A 82 18.77 14.57 -14.88
N TRP A 83 19.02 15.73 -14.30
CA TRP A 83 18.52 16.09 -12.97
C TRP A 83 17.00 16.17 -12.92
N VAL A 84 16.37 16.84 -13.89
CA VAL A 84 14.91 16.97 -13.97
C VAL A 84 14.27 15.58 -14.13
N ASN A 85 14.75 14.78 -15.08
CA ASN A 85 14.27 13.42 -15.29
C ASN A 85 14.42 12.56 -14.04
N ALA A 86 15.58 12.60 -13.36
CA ALA A 86 15.79 11.80 -12.15
C ALA A 86 14.81 12.17 -11.03
N VAL A 87 14.48 13.45 -10.88
CA VAL A 87 13.45 13.87 -9.91
C VAL A 87 12.06 13.42 -10.34
N GLU A 88 11.71 13.56 -11.61
CA GLU A 88 10.41 13.15 -12.15
C GLU A 88 10.20 11.63 -12.04
N ASP A 89 11.23 10.84 -12.36
CA ASP A 89 11.21 9.37 -12.26
C ASP A 89 10.95 8.93 -10.82
N GLU A 90 11.65 9.52 -9.84
CA GLU A 90 11.46 9.22 -8.41
C GLU A 90 10.05 9.61 -7.92
N LEU A 91 9.49 10.71 -8.43
CA LEU A 91 8.12 11.11 -8.11
C LEU A 91 7.08 10.16 -8.70
N GLN A 92 7.30 9.69 -9.91
CA GLN A 92 6.44 8.72 -10.55
C GLN A 92 6.47 7.36 -9.82
N ILE A 93 7.66 6.92 -9.40
CA ILE A 93 7.83 5.71 -8.57
C ILE A 93 7.03 5.85 -7.28
N GLN A 94 7.15 6.97 -6.57
CA GLN A 94 6.40 7.22 -5.34
C GLN A 94 4.89 7.23 -5.56
N ALA A 95 4.40 7.90 -6.60
CA ALA A 95 2.98 7.93 -6.93
C ALA A 95 2.45 6.51 -7.15
N LYS A 96 3.16 5.71 -7.95
CA LYS A 96 2.81 4.31 -8.21
C LYS A 96 2.84 3.46 -6.93
N THR A 97 3.87 3.58 -6.11
CA THR A 97 3.96 2.85 -4.83
C THR A 97 2.81 3.21 -3.89
N SER A 98 2.42 4.49 -3.84
CA SER A 98 1.27 4.95 -3.05
C SER A 98 -0.05 4.39 -3.57
N GLU A 99 -0.25 4.37 -4.89
CA GLU A 99 -1.44 3.79 -5.52
C GLU A 99 -1.54 2.28 -5.27
N ASP A 100 -0.44 1.55 -5.41
CA ASP A 100 -0.39 0.11 -5.17
C ASP A 100 -0.67 -0.23 -3.70
N LEU A 101 -0.14 0.58 -2.76
CA LEU A 101 -0.45 0.44 -1.34
C LEU A 101 -1.94 0.69 -1.05
N ALA A 102 -2.51 1.75 -1.61
CA ALA A 102 -3.93 2.07 -1.45
C ALA A 102 -4.82 0.95 -2.00
N ARG A 103 -4.46 0.38 -3.15
CA ARG A 103 -5.17 -0.78 -3.73
C ARG A 103 -5.09 -2.01 -2.81
N SER A 104 -3.91 -2.31 -2.27
CA SER A 104 -3.72 -3.44 -1.35
C SER A 104 -4.51 -3.28 -0.05
N VAL A 105 -4.56 -2.06 0.51
CA VAL A 105 -5.35 -1.76 1.71
C VAL A 105 -6.84 -2.00 1.42
N LYS A 106 -7.35 -1.47 0.30
CA LYS A 106 -8.75 -1.65 -0.10
C LYS A 106 -9.13 -3.13 -0.27
N GLU A 107 -8.29 -3.91 -0.94
CA GLU A 107 -8.52 -5.35 -1.11
C GLU A 107 -8.56 -6.09 0.25
N ARG A 108 -7.66 -5.72 1.17
CA ARG A 108 -7.64 -6.28 2.52
C ARG A 108 -8.91 -5.95 3.31
N GLU A 109 -9.39 -4.71 3.20
CA GLU A 109 -10.63 -4.26 3.83
C GLU A 109 -11.85 -5.02 3.29
N GLU A 110 -11.97 -5.16 1.96
CA GLU A 110 -13.05 -5.92 1.32
C GLU A 110 -13.05 -7.40 1.75
N LYS A 111 -11.86 -8.03 1.80
CA LYS A 111 -11.71 -9.41 2.26
C LYS A 111 -12.08 -9.56 3.75
N GLN A 112 -11.75 -8.57 4.57
CA GLN A 112 -12.11 -8.58 5.99
C GLN A 112 -13.61 -8.41 6.17
N ALA A 113 -14.25 -7.49 5.44
CA ALA A 113 -15.69 -7.31 5.45
C ALA A 113 -16.45 -8.58 5.01
N ALA A 114 -15.98 -9.25 3.96
CA ALA A 114 -16.56 -10.52 3.51
C ALA A 114 -16.45 -11.62 4.57
N ARG A 115 -15.30 -11.71 5.26
CA ARG A 115 -15.10 -12.68 6.35
C ARG A 115 -16.03 -12.42 7.53
N GLU A 116 -16.20 -11.17 7.94
CA GLU A 116 -17.12 -10.82 9.03
C GLU A 116 -18.58 -11.07 8.65
N ALA A 117 -18.97 -10.82 7.39
CA ALA A 117 -20.31 -11.14 6.89
C ALA A 117 -20.58 -12.66 6.90
N VAL A 118 -19.62 -13.48 6.45
CA VAL A 118 -19.74 -14.94 6.51
C VAL A 118 -19.83 -15.43 7.95
N LYS A 119 -19.00 -14.88 8.85
CA LYS A 119 -19.03 -15.23 10.27
C LYS A 119 -20.37 -14.89 10.91
N THR A 120 -20.95 -13.75 10.57
CA THR A 120 -22.28 -13.31 11.05
C THR A 120 -23.36 -14.28 10.57
N LYS A 121 -23.42 -14.57 9.27
CA LYS A 121 -24.37 -15.54 8.72
C LYS A 121 -24.21 -16.94 9.33
N MET A 122 -22.97 -17.39 9.57
CA MET A 122 -22.72 -18.67 10.23
C MET A 122 -23.25 -18.68 11.67
N HIS A 123 -23.12 -17.57 12.39
CA HIS A 123 -23.68 -17.46 13.74
C HIS A 123 -25.22 -17.52 13.70
N GLU A 124 -25.87 -16.82 12.78
CA GLU A 124 -27.32 -16.86 12.58
C GLU A 124 -27.80 -18.28 12.25
N MET A 125 -27.15 -18.96 11.31
CA MET A 125 -27.48 -20.36 10.97
C MET A 125 -27.33 -21.30 12.17
N LYS A 126 -26.29 -21.11 13.00
CA LYS A 126 -26.10 -21.92 14.22
C LYS A 126 -27.18 -21.66 15.27
N SER A 127 -27.62 -20.40 15.45
CA SER A 127 -28.71 -20.10 16.37
C SER A 127 -30.04 -20.67 15.88
N ASP A 128 -30.31 -20.59 14.58
CA ASP A 128 -31.54 -21.12 13.99
C ASP A 128 -31.59 -22.65 14.08
N ALA A 129 -30.48 -23.34 13.78
CA ALA A 129 -30.38 -24.78 13.92
C ALA A 129 -30.61 -25.23 15.36
N ARG A 130 -30.08 -24.50 16.36
CA ARG A 130 -30.34 -24.80 17.77
C ARG A 130 -31.83 -24.64 18.11
N ARG A 131 -32.43 -23.53 17.71
CA ARG A 131 -33.85 -23.25 17.93
C ARG A 131 -34.76 -24.31 17.30
N LEU A 132 -34.47 -24.71 16.06
CA LEU A 132 -35.21 -25.78 15.38
C LEU A 132 -35.04 -27.13 16.09
N SER A 133 -33.84 -27.43 16.60
CA SER A 133 -33.58 -28.66 17.36
C SER A 133 -34.39 -28.70 18.67
N GLU A 134 -34.50 -27.57 19.36
CA GLU A 134 -35.32 -27.43 20.57
C GLU A 134 -36.81 -27.68 20.26
N LEU A 135 -37.36 -27.01 19.24
CA LEU A 135 -38.75 -27.20 18.81
C LEU A 135 -39.05 -28.64 18.41
N LEU A 136 -38.11 -29.30 17.71
CA LEU A 136 -38.27 -30.71 17.32
C LEU A 136 -38.29 -31.63 18.56
N GLY A 137 -37.43 -31.36 19.55
CA GLY A 137 -37.38 -32.10 20.81
C GLY A 137 -38.67 -31.97 21.61
N GLU A 138 -39.23 -30.76 21.70
CA GLU A 138 -40.54 -30.51 22.33
C GLU A 138 -41.67 -31.24 21.60
N ALA A 139 -41.70 -31.17 20.27
CA ALA A 139 -42.70 -31.87 19.46
C ALA A 139 -42.66 -33.38 19.72
N MET A 140 -41.47 -34.00 19.73
CA MET A 140 -41.29 -35.42 20.02
C MET A 140 -41.76 -35.83 21.43
N GLN A 141 -41.59 -34.97 22.44
CA GLN A 141 -42.05 -35.25 23.81
C GLN A 141 -43.57 -35.06 23.99
N SER A 142 -44.18 -34.21 23.17
CA SER A 142 -45.64 -33.98 23.19
C SER A 142 -46.45 -35.09 22.52
N TYR A 143 -45.80 -36.02 21.80
CA TYR A 143 -46.47 -37.17 21.20
C TYR A 143 -46.99 -38.14 22.28
N PRO A 144 -48.29 -38.51 22.28
CA PRO A 144 -48.84 -39.45 23.25
C PRO A 144 -48.17 -40.82 23.12
N SER A 145 -47.69 -41.36 24.24
CA SER A 145 -47.09 -42.71 24.39
C SER A 145 -48.08 -43.87 24.13
N THR A 146 -49.18 -43.65 23.42
CA THR A 146 -50.19 -44.68 23.09
C THR A 146 -50.07 -45.24 21.67
N ALA A 147 -49.08 -44.82 20.87
CA ALA A 147 -48.80 -45.43 19.58
C ALA A 147 -47.86 -46.64 19.71
N ALA A 148 -48.36 -47.74 20.28
CA ALA A 148 -47.70 -49.05 20.26
C ALA A 148 -47.75 -49.74 18.87
N ALA A 149 -48.11 -49.03 17.79
CA ALA A 149 -48.06 -49.55 16.43
C ALA A 149 -47.87 -48.38 15.45
N CYS A 150 -47.07 -48.61 14.40
CA CYS A 150 -46.63 -47.64 13.40
C CYS A 150 -45.41 -46.78 13.80
N ASN A 151 -44.28 -47.45 14.03
CA ASN A 151 -42.96 -46.81 13.86
C ASN A 151 -42.53 -47.07 12.41
N PRO A 152 -42.83 -46.19 11.43
CA PRO A 152 -42.23 -46.32 10.11
C PRO A 152 -40.73 -46.14 10.26
N GLN A 153 -40.00 -47.24 10.14
CA GLN A 153 -38.55 -47.27 10.18
C GLN A 153 -38.06 -46.70 8.84
N TYR A 154 -37.95 -45.38 8.77
CA TYR A 154 -37.38 -44.71 7.61
C TYR A 154 -35.88 -44.95 7.59
N THR A 155 -35.46 -46.05 6.97
CA THR A 155 -34.07 -46.33 6.64
C THR A 155 -33.76 -45.64 5.31
N CYS A 156 -32.77 -44.75 5.33
CA CYS A 156 -32.19 -44.16 4.12
C CYS A 156 -30.77 -44.70 4.00
N ASP A 157 -30.48 -45.36 2.89
CA ASP A 157 -29.11 -45.70 2.55
C ASP A 157 -28.39 -44.40 2.14
N TYR A 158 -27.35 -44.04 2.89
CA TYR A 158 -26.50 -42.88 2.65
C TYR A 158 -25.11 -43.35 2.24
N TYR A 159 -24.56 -42.80 1.15
CA TYR A 159 -23.20 -43.05 0.70
C TYR A 159 -22.40 -41.75 0.80
N GLU A 160 -21.35 -41.75 1.61
CA GLU A 160 -20.33 -40.69 1.59
C GLU A 160 -19.34 -41.05 0.47
N ASP A 161 -19.32 -40.25 -0.60
CA ASP A 161 -18.25 -40.33 -1.60
C ASP A 161 -16.99 -39.68 -1.00
N ASP A 162 -16.20 -40.46 -0.28
CA ASP A 162 -14.95 -40.06 0.36
C ASP A 162 -13.79 -39.89 -0.64
N GLY A 163 -14.08 -39.96 -1.95
CA GLY A 163 -13.15 -39.58 -3.02
C GLY A 163 -11.90 -40.46 -3.13
N TYR A 164 -11.92 -41.66 -2.55
CA TYR A 164 -10.79 -42.59 -2.62
C TYR A 164 -10.76 -43.34 -3.96
N CYS A 165 -10.10 -42.75 -4.95
CA CYS A 165 -9.71 -43.46 -6.18
C CYS A 165 -8.57 -44.44 -5.85
N GLY A 166 -8.93 -45.66 -5.42
CA GLY A 166 -7.98 -46.76 -5.29
C GLY A 166 -7.33 -47.07 -6.64
N LEU A 167 -6.00 -46.97 -6.69
CA LEU A 167 -5.17 -47.45 -7.80
C LEU A 167 -5.45 -48.94 -8.03
N THR A 168 -5.99 -49.29 -9.20
CA THR A 168 -5.99 -50.67 -9.69
C THR A 168 -4.84 -50.85 -10.66
N ASP A 169 -3.98 -51.83 -10.36
CA ASP A 169 -3.03 -52.48 -11.29
C ASP A 169 -3.73 -52.98 -12.57
#